data_AF-A0A4R4FEX5-F1
#
_entry.id   AF-A0A4R4FEX5-F1
#
_cell.length_a   1.000
_cell.length_b   1.000
_cell.length_c   1.000
_cell.angle_alpha   90.00
_cell.angle_beta   90.00
_cell.angle_gamma   90.00
#
_symmetry.space_group_name_H-M   'P 1'
#
loop_
_entity.id
_entity.type
_entity.pdbx_description
1 polymer ?
#
loop_
_entity_poly.entity_id
_entity_poly.type
_entity_poly.pdbx_seq_one_letter_code
_entity_poly.pdbx_strand_id
1 'polypeptide(L)'
;MNNSFTRNGGWNMNDRIKSITGAATYLFLQQGYSKTQISHIAKAVGVSVGTIYLDFAGKKEIMHFVLKCTIEPAFINQNFERPITDDLFVGLENDIIAVFEKTGSDFAKHLVNKAADYDLETLVSDAFDILAQYAVGCLFIEKNQFDFKFLAEHYRAYRKKFLETMTQYLTSFVESGNVRPLEQLELTTTLIIEILSWWAMDIRYTSFETQDIPPELAKKVCIDNIISAYKS
;
A
#
# COMPACT_ATOMS: atom_id res chain seq x y z
N MET A 1 -10.96 1.70 20.03
CA MET A 1 -10.25 1.31 21.27
C MET A 1 -10.16 -0.20 21.30
N ASN A 2 -8.99 -0.77 21.02
CA ASN A 2 -8.67 -2.13 21.46
C ASN A 2 -7.22 -2.11 21.95
N ASN A 3 -7.07 -2.49 23.21
CA ASN A 3 -5.95 -2.19 24.06
C ASN A 3 -5.25 -3.51 24.37
N SER A 4 -4.07 -3.71 23.79
CA SER A 4 -3.15 -4.76 24.24
C SER A 4 -1.70 -4.36 23.99
N PHE A 5 -1.31 -3.19 24.48
CA PHE A 5 0.10 -2.88 24.72
C PHE A 5 0.38 -3.06 26.21
N THR A 6 0.53 -4.31 26.65
CA THR A 6 1.19 -4.62 27.92
C THR A 6 2.31 -5.60 27.68
N ARG A 7 3.56 -5.11 27.73
CA ARG A 7 4.71 -5.91 28.14
C ARG A 7 5.68 -5.08 28.97
N ASN A 8 5.72 -5.41 30.26
CA ASN A 8 6.87 -5.15 31.13
C ASN A 8 8.05 -5.99 30.61
N GLY A 9 9.11 -5.30 30.20
CA GLY A 9 10.34 -5.86 29.63
C GLY A 9 11.00 -4.75 28.82
N GLY A 10 12.25 -4.40 29.11
CA GLY A 10 12.94 -3.31 28.42
C GLY A 10 12.78 -3.44 26.91
N TRP A 11 12.30 -2.37 26.26
CA TRP A 11 12.08 -2.35 24.81
C TRP A 11 13.37 -2.79 24.12
N ASN A 12 13.31 -3.87 23.33
CA ASN A 12 14.34 -4.06 22.33
C ASN A 12 14.29 -2.82 21.43
N MET A 13 15.45 -2.21 21.20
CA MET A 13 15.59 -0.97 20.48
C MET A 13 15.02 -1.04 19.04
N ASN A 14 14.96 -2.23 18.44
CA ASN A 14 14.31 -2.45 17.15
C ASN A 14 12.77 -2.55 17.26
N ASP A 15 12.24 -2.99 18.39
CA ASP A 15 10.79 -3.00 18.64
C ASP A 15 10.25 -1.56 18.77
N ARG A 16 11.06 -0.63 19.30
CA ARG A 16 10.66 0.78 19.43
C ARG A 16 10.54 1.46 18.07
N ILE A 17 11.49 1.25 17.16
CA ILE A 17 11.39 1.71 15.78
C ILE A 17 10.12 1.17 15.14
N LYS A 18 9.83 -0.14 15.28
CA LYS A 18 8.60 -0.75 14.75
C LYS A 18 7.33 -0.09 15.28
N SER A 19 7.25 0.17 16.58
CA SER A 19 6.08 0.85 17.16
C SER A 19 5.96 2.31 16.72
N ILE A 20 7.08 3.04 16.61
CA ILE A 20 7.10 4.41 16.08
C ILE A 20 6.60 4.42 14.64
N THR A 21 7.15 3.57 13.78
CA THR A 21 6.76 3.45 12.37
C THR A 21 5.28 3.10 12.25
N GLY A 22 4.79 2.09 12.97
CA GLY A 22 3.37 1.70 12.92
C GLY A 22 2.42 2.81 13.40
N ALA A 23 2.74 3.47 14.51
CA ALA A 23 1.95 4.60 15.02
C ALA A 23 1.97 5.79 14.04
N ALA A 24 3.13 6.08 13.45
CA ALA A 24 3.28 7.14 12.46
C ALA A 24 2.48 6.84 11.18
N THR A 25 2.54 5.62 10.66
CA THR A 25 1.73 5.17 9.52
C THR A 25 0.25 5.45 9.77
N TYR A 26 -0.29 4.98 10.91
CA TYR A 26 -1.70 5.19 11.24
C TYR A 26 -2.06 6.68 11.33
N LEU A 27 -1.25 7.48 12.03
CA LEU A 27 -1.50 8.92 12.19
C LEU A 27 -1.39 9.67 10.85
N PHE A 28 -0.38 9.39 10.03
CA PHE A 28 -0.24 10.01 8.71
C PHE A 28 -1.44 9.70 7.81
N LEU A 29 -1.94 8.47 7.83
CA LEU A 29 -3.09 8.09 7.01
C LEU A 29 -4.41 8.61 7.58
N GLN A 30 -4.61 8.70 8.89
CA GLN A 30 -5.89 9.11 9.47
C GLN A 30 -6.09 10.63 9.53
N GLN A 31 -5.11 11.37 10.02
CA GLN A 31 -5.23 12.83 10.21
C GLN A 31 -4.39 13.65 9.21
N GLY A 32 -3.53 13.00 8.41
CA GLY A 32 -2.65 13.64 7.44
C GLY A 32 -1.24 13.92 7.98
N TYR A 33 -0.24 13.93 7.09
CA TYR A 33 1.17 14.15 7.44
C TYR A 33 1.40 15.54 8.04
N SER A 34 0.84 16.58 7.41
CA SER A 34 1.00 17.98 7.85
C SER A 34 0.52 18.19 9.30
N LYS A 35 -0.66 17.66 9.65
CA LYS A 35 -1.26 17.77 10.99
C LYS A 35 -0.64 16.85 12.04
N THR A 36 0.12 15.84 11.63
CA THR A 36 0.78 14.93 12.57
C THR A 36 2.02 15.58 13.17
N GLN A 37 2.13 15.54 14.51
CA GLN A 37 3.27 16.04 15.28
C GLN A 37 4.01 14.87 15.93
N ILE A 38 5.30 15.04 16.23
CA ILE A 38 6.09 14.03 16.95
C ILE A 38 5.47 13.73 18.33
N SER A 39 4.87 14.72 18.99
CA SER A 39 4.14 14.55 20.25
C SER A 39 2.95 13.59 20.13
N HIS A 40 2.23 13.60 18.99
CA HIS A 40 1.14 12.66 18.73
C HIS A 40 1.67 11.22 18.61
N ILE A 41 2.77 11.04 17.89
CA ILE A 41 3.42 9.73 17.70
C ILE A 41 3.96 9.22 19.05
N ALA A 42 4.68 10.06 19.80
CA ALA A 42 5.21 9.72 21.13
C ALA A 42 4.09 9.27 22.08
N LYS A 43 2.98 10.01 22.12
CA LYS A 43 1.80 9.67 22.91
C LYS A 43 1.18 8.33 22.49
N ALA A 44 1.07 8.07 21.19
CA ALA A 44 0.51 6.83 20.67
C ALA A 44 1.37 5.59 21.03
N VAL A 45 2.69 5.75 21.05
CA VAL A 45 3.65 4.69 21.44
C VAL A 45 3.80 4.57 22.96
N GLY A 46 3.45 5.61 23.73
CA GLY A 46 3.59 5.64 25.19
C GLY A 46 5.00 6.04 25.66
N VAL A 47 5.70 6.89 24.92
CA VAL A 47 7.06 7.37 25.23
C VAL A 47 7.13 8.90 25.27
N SER A 48 8.23 9.45 25.79
CA SER A 48 8.47 10.89 25.73
C SER A 48 8.88 11.33 24.32
N VAL A 49 8.64 12.60 23.98
CA VAL A 49 9.12 13.20 22.72
C VAL A 49 10.65 13.06 22.59
N GLY A 50 11.39 13.28 23.68
CA GLY A 50 12.85 13.08 23.70
C GLY A 50 13.27 11.65 23.34
N THR A 51 12.45 10.65 23.69
CA THR A 51 12.73 9.25 23.33
C THR A 51 12.62 9.01 21.82
N ILE A 52 11.68 9.68 21.13
CA ILE A 52 11.58 9.60 19.67
C ILE A 52 12.85 10.14 19.01
N TYR A 53 13.38 11.26 19.53
CA TYR A 53 14.61 11.87 19.02
C TYR A 53 15.87 11.03 19.26
N LEU A 54 15.82 9.99 20.10
CA LEU A 54 16.90 9.02 20.21
C LEU A 54 16.95 8.05 19.02
N ASP A 55 15.83 7.86 18.30
CA ASP A 55 15.75 6.93 17.16
C ASP A 55 15.66 7.65 15.82
N PHE A 56 14.99 8.80 15.76
CA PHE A 56 14.76 9.55 14.51
C PHE A 56 15.09 11.02 14.70
N ALA A 57 15.76 11.62 13.71
CA ALA A 57 16.08 13.05 13.75
C ALA A 57 14.83 13.95 13.69
N GLY A 58 13.75 13.47 13.07
CA GLY A 58 12.54 14.24 12.92
C GLY A 58 11.37 13.50 12.26
N LYS A 59 10.28 14.25 12.02
CA LYS A 59 9.05 13.74 11.41
C LYS A 59 9.26 13.31 9.96
N LYS A 60 10.12 14.01 9.24
CA LYS A 60 10.44 13.73 7.84
C LYS A 60 11.10 12.37 7.71
N GLU A 61 12.06 12.08 8.58
CA GLU A 61 12.80 10.81 8.59
C GLU A 61 11.90 9.64 8.96
N ILE A 62 10.96 9.83 9.90
CA ILE A 62 9.93 8.83 10.19
C ILE A 62 9.07 8.55 8.96
N MET A 63 8.66 9.60 8.22
CA MET A 63 7.84 9.48 7.02
C MET A 63 8.60 8.78 5.88
N HIS A 64 9.86 9.13 5.64
CA HIS A 64 10.71 8.42 4.69
C HIS A 64 10.94 6.97 5.09
N PHE A 65 11.13 6.69 6.38
CA PHE A 65 11.24 5.33 6.88
C PHE A 65 9.97 4.51 6.62
N VAL A 66 8.79 5.08 6.86
CA VAL A 66 7.49 4.47 6.53
C VAL A 66 7.43 4.13 5.04
N LEU A 67 7.74 5.08 4.16
CA LEU A 67 7.71 4.88 2.71
C LEU A 67 8.77 3.88 2.23
N LYS A 68 9.98 3.88 2.79
CA LYS A 68 11.01 2.87 2.47
C LYS A 68 10.53 1.46 2.85
N CYS A 69 9.85 1.32 3.99
CA CYS A 69 9.29 0.04 4.41
C CYS A 69 8.15 -0.47 3.50
N THR A 70 7.49 0.38 2.70
CA THR A 70 6.45 -0.09 1.77
C THR A 70 7.05 -0.77 0.56
N ILE A 71 8.17 -0.26 0.06
CA ILE A 71 8.88 -0.84 -1.10
C ILE A 71 9.91 -1.90 -0.70
N GLU A 72 10.37 -1.87 0.56
CA GLU A 72 11.31 -2.83 1.12
C GLU A 72 10.88 -3.21 2.55
N PRO A 73 9.90 -4.12 2.73
CA PRO A 73 9.39 -4.49 4.05
C PRO A 73 10.45 -5.03 5.02
N ALA A 74 11.52 -5.64 4.48
CA ALA A 74 12.63 -6.13 5.28
C ALA A 74 13.48 -5.00 5.89
N PHE A 75 13.39 -3.78 5.39
CA PHE A 75 14.13 -2.60 5.86
C PHE A 75 13.93 -2.38 7.37
N ILE A 76 12.71 -2.58 7.87
CA ILE A 76 12.37 -2.40 9.28
C ILE A 76 13.14 -3.32 10.25
N ASN A 77 13.73 -4.41 9.74
CA ASN A 77 14.48 -5.37 10.53
C ASN A 77 16.00 -5.14 10.48
N GLN A 78 16.47 -4.14 9.73
CA GLN A 78 17.88 -3.77 9.67
C GLN A 78 18.33 -3.07 10.95
N ASN A 79 19.65 -3.03 11.16
CA ASN A 79 20.26 -2.26 12.24
C ASN A 79 20.69 -0.90 11.71
N PHE A 80 20.30 0.17 12.41
CA PHE A 80 20.56 1.55 12.02
C PHE A 80 21.45 2.25 13.04
N GLU A 81 22.34 3.10 12.54
CA GLU A 81 22.93 4.16 13.37
C GLU A 81 21.83 5.16 13.76
N ARG A 82 21.92 5.69 14.99
CA ARG A 82 20.86 6.49 15.60
C ARG A 82 21.40 7.86 16.04
N PRO A 83 20.61 8.93 15.87
CA PRO A 83 19.27 8.95 15.27
C PRO A 83 19.32 8.72 13.75
N ILE A 84 18.27 8.10 13.21
CA ILE A 84 18.06 7.94 11.76
C ILE A 84 17.89 9.33 11.14
N THR A 85 18.75 9.66 10.17
CA THR A 85 18.77 10.92 9.43
C THR A 85 18.33 10.72 7.97
N ASP A 86 18.16 11.83 7.25
CA ASP A 86 17.73 11.84 5.86
C ASP A 86 18.75 11.20 4.89
N ASP A 87 20.00 11.05 5.30
CA ASP A 87 21.09 10.47 4.50
C ASP A 87 20.78 9.03 4.05
N LEU A 88 19.95 8.31 4.81
CA LEU A 88 19.50 6.94 4.47
C LEU A 88 18.42 6.90 3.38
N PHE A 89 17.83 8.04 3.03
CA PHE A 89 16.68 8.11 2.13
C PHE A 89 16.97 8.90 0.85
N VAL A 90 18.24 9.14 0.54
CA VAL A 90 18.65 9.77 -0.71
C VAL A 90 18.14 8.95 -1.89
N GLY A 91 17.35 9.57 -2.77
CA GLY A 91 16.79 8.91 -3.94
C GLY A 91 15.52 8.09 -3.69
N LEU A 92 14.97 8.07 -2.46
CA LEU A 92 13.80 7.27 -2.09
C LEU A 92 12.60 7.48 -3.05
N GLU A 93 12.32 8.70 -3.49
CA GLU A 93 11.21 8.94 -4.40
C GLU A 93 11.40 8.21 -5.74
N ASN A 94 12.64 8.20 -6.27
CA ASN A 94 12.98 7.47 -7.49
C ASN A 94 12.92 5.96 -7.29
N ASP A 95 13.36 5.47 -6.11
CA ASP A 95 13.23 4.04 -5.76
C ASP A 95 11.75 3.60 -5.80
N ILE A 96 10.85 4.42 -5.23
CA ILE A 96 9.40 4.13 -5.22
C ILE A 96 8.86 4.09 -6.65
N ILE A 97 9.23 5.06 -7.48
CA ILE A 97 8.81 5.12 -8.88
C ILE A 97 9.30 3.88 -9.64
N ALA A 98 10.57 3.52 -9.49
CA ALA A 98 11.14 2.34 -10.15
C ALA A 98 10.44 1.04 -9.73
N VAL A 99 10.04 0.92 -8.46
CA VAL A 99 9.27 -0.24 -7.97
C VAL A 99 7.88 -0.28 -8.59
N PHE A 100 7.18 0.84 -8.71
CA PHE A 100 5.88 0.90 -9.39
C PHE A 100 5.98 0.59 -10.88
N GLU A 101 6.99 1.13 -11.57
CA GLU A 101 7.23 0.87 -12.99
C GLU A 101 7.54 -0.60 -13.26
N LYS A 102 8.41 -1.19 -12.44
CA LYS A 102 8.75 -2.61 -12.52
C LYS A 102 7.52 -3.47 -12.23
N THR A 103 6.82 -3.22 -11.13
CA THR A 103 5.60 -3.96 -10.74
C THR A 103 4.55 -3.90 -11.86
N GLY A 104 4.30 -2.73 -12.44
CA GLY A 104 3.36 -2.58 -13.54
C GLY A 104 3.81 -3.31 -14.81
N SER A 105 5.11 -3.35 -15.10
CA SER A 105 5.66 -4.09 -16.24
C SER A 105 5.58 -5.60 -16.05
N ASP A 106 5.91 -6.08 -14.84
CA ASP A 106 5.79 -7.49 -14.45
C ASP A 106 4.31 -7.92 -14.48
N PHE A 107 3.39 -7.07 -14.03
CA PHE A 107 1.95 -7.33 -14.09
C PHE A 107 1.42 -7.38 -15.52
N ALA A 108 1.94 -6.56 -16.44
CA ALA A 108 1.50 -6.53 -17.84
C ALA A 108 2.12 -7.64 -18.72
N LYS A 109 3.09 -8.41 -18.22
CA LYS A 109 3.87 -9.36 -19.04
C LYS A 109 3.01 -10.44 -19.71
N HIS A 110 1.90 -10.85 -19.10
CA HIS A 110 1.04 -11.90 -19.65
C HIS A 110 0.25 -11.44 -20.89
N LEU A 111 0.14 -10.12 -21.12
CA LEU A 111 -0.51 -9.58 -22.31
C LEU A 111 0.24 -9.86 -23.62
N VAL A 112 1.54 -10.18 -23.56
CA VAL A 112 2.37 -10.46 -24.75
C VAL A 112 1.75 -11.56 -25.62
N ASN A 113 1.15 -12.57 -25.00
CA ASN A 113 0.50 -13.69 -25.68
C ASN A 113 -1.03 -13.68 -25.49
N LYS A 114 -1.64 -12.48 -25.43
CA LYS A 114 -3.08 -12.30 -25.18
C LYS A 114 -3.59 -13.02 -23.92
N ALA A 115 -2.77 -13.03 -22.86
CA ALA A 115 -3.11 -13.65 -21.59
C ALA A 115 -3.44 -15.16 -21.68
N ALA A 116 -2.88 -15.89 -22.65
CA ALA A 116 -3.16 -17.31 -22.82
C ALA A 116 -2.73 -18.19 -21.63
N ASP A 117 -1.74 -17.75 -20.86
CA ASP A 117 -1.21 -18.39 -19.66
C ASP A 117 -1.78 -17.79 -18.35
N TYR A 118 -2.81 -16.97 -18.45
CA TYR A 118 -3.32 -16.16 -17.35
C TYR A 118 -4.85 -16.21 -17.32
N ASP A 119 -5.45 -16.29 -16.14
CA ASP A 119 -6.89 -16.35 -15.98
C ASP A 119 -7.43 -15.24 -15.06
N LEU A 120 -8.75 -15.10 -15.00
CA LEU A 120 -9.40 -14.07 -14.20
C LEU A 120 -9.07 -14.22 -12.71
N GLU A 121 -8.95 -15.44 -12.20
CA GLU A 121 -8.68 -15.70 -10.79
C GLU A 121 -7.27 -15.24 -10.41
N THR A 122 -6.29 -15.59 -11.24
CA THR A 122 -4.90 -15.17 -11.09
C THR A 122 -4.77 -13.64 -11.25
N LEU A 123 -5.46 -13.03 -12.22
CA LEU A 123 -5.51 -11.57 -12.40
C LEU A 123 -5.98 -10.86 -11.12
N VAL A 124 -7.12 -11.29 -10.58
CA VAL A 124 -7.72 -10.68 -9.39
C VAL A 124 -6.84 -10.89 -8.16
N SER A 125 -6.26 -12.08 -8.04
CA SER A 125 -5.30 -12.42 -7.00
C SER A 125 -4.08 -11.50 -7.02
N ASP A 126 -3.42 -11.37 -8.17
CA ASP A 126 -2.21 -10.58 -8.31
C ASP A 126 -2.48 -9.08 -8.16
N ALA A 127 -3.60 -8.60 -8.72
CA ALA A 127 -4.04 -7.21 -8.53
C ALA A 127 -4.28 -6.90 -7.05
N PHE A 128 -4.92 -7.81 -6.31
CA PHE A 128 -5.12 -7.65 -4.86
C PHE A 128 -3.77 -7.57 -4.14
N ASP A 129 -2.84 -8.47 -4.43
CA ASP A 129 -1.54 -8.54 -3.76
C ASP A 129 -0.72 -7.26 -3.99
N ILE A 130 -0.72 -6.73 -5.22
CA ILE A 130 -0.08 -5.46 -5.56
C ILE A 130 -0.68 -4.32 -4.72
N LEU A 131 -2.01 -4.19 -4.69
CA LEU A 131 -2.69 -3.14 -3.94
C LEU A 131 -2.44 -3.27 -2.44
N ALA A 132 -2.49 -4.48 -1.89
CA ALA A 132 -2.29 -4.76 -0.47
C ALA A 132 -0.84 -4.49 -0.04
N GLN A 133 0.14 -4.92 -0.85
CA GLN A 133 1.56 -4.74 -0.57
C GLN A 133 1.93 -3.25 -0.47
N TYR A 134 1.42 -2.43 -1.39
CA TYR A 134 1.79 -1.01 -1.48
C TYR A 134 0.76 -0.06 -0.84
N ALA A 135 -0.28 -0.60 -0.18
CA ALA A 135 -1.42 0.15 0.36
C ALA A 135 -1.02 1.43 1.11
N VAL A 136 -0.09 1.32 2.07
CA VAL A 136 0.36 2.45 2.88
C VAL A 136 0.99 3.55 2.02
N GLY A 137 1.83 3.17 1.04
CA GLY A 137 2.51 4.13 0.16
C GLY A 137 1.53 4.83 -0.77
N CYS A 138 0.65 4.05 -1.40
CA CYS A 138 -0.41 4.56 -2.27
C CYS A 138 -1.32 5.56 -1.52
N LEU A 139 -1.88 5.16 -0.37
CA LEU A 139 -2.74 6.02 0.44
C LEU A 139 -2.01 7.26 0.97
N PHE A 140 -0.72 7.13 1.29
CA PHE A 140 0.09 8.27 1.70
C PHE A 140 0.23 9.29 0.56
N ILE A 141 0.57 8.85 -0.66
CA ILE A 141 0.70 9.73 -1.83
C ILE A 141 -0.63 10.41 -2.13
N GLU A 142 -1.75 9.68 -2.10
CA GLU A 142 -3.09 10.21 -2.37
C GLU A 142 -3.47 11.34 -1.41
N LYS A 143 -3.21 11.16 -0.11
CA LYS A 143 -3.56 12.14 0.91
C LYS A 143 -2.64 13.35 0.95
N ASN A 144 -1.43 13.24 0.39
CA ASN A 144 -0.42 14.29 0.46
C ASN A 144 0.02 14.77 -0.95
N GLN A 145 -0.83 14.59 -1.97
CA GLN A 145 -0.50 14.90 -3.37
C GLN A 145 -0.04 16.34 -3.63
N PHE A 146 -0.47 17.30 -2.79
CA PHE A 146 -0.07 18.71 -2.91
C PHE A 146 1.31 18.99 -2.32
N ASP A 147 1.71 18.22 -1.30
CA ASP A 147 3.00 18.32 -0.62
C ASP A 147 4.09 17.54 -1.38
N PHE A 148 3.72 16.42 -2.01
CA PHE A 148 4.64 15.51 -2.74
C PHE A 148 4.26 15.42 -4.22
N LYS A 149 4.37 16.54 -4.94
CA LYS A 149 3.90 16.65 -6.34
C LYS A 149 4.59 15.67 -7.28
N PHE A 150 5.90 15.47 -7.12
CA PHE A 150 6.67 14.54 -7.95
C PHE A 150 6.12 13.11 -7.83
N LEU A 151 6.02 12.58 -6.61
CA LEU A 151 5.41 11.26 -6.38
C LEU A 151 3.95 11.20 -6.85
N ALA A 152 3.16 12.25 -6.64
CA ALA A 152 1.75 12.28 -7.05
C ALA A 152 1.56 12.21 -8.56
N GLU A 153 2.39 12.92 -9.33
CA GLU A 153 2.35 12.90 -10.80
C GLU A 153 2.68 11.51 -11.34
N HIS A 154 3.75 10.89 -10.85
CA HIS A 154 4.14 9.54 -11.26
C HIS A 154 3.13 8.48 -10.81
N TYR A 155 2.59 8.59 -9.60
CA TYR A 155 1.54 7.69 -9.12
C TYR A 155 0.25 7.79 -9.93
N ARG A 156 -0.16 9.00 -10.36
CA ARG A 156 -1.31 9.16 -11.26
C ARG A 156 -1.07 8.47 -12.60
N ALA A 157 0.13 8.59 -13.17
CA ALA A 157 0.48 7.90 -14.41
C ALA A 157 0.44 6.37 -14.23
N TYR A 158 0.97 5.86 -13.11
CA TYR A 158 0.89 4.45 -12.74
C TYR A 158 -0.56 3.95 -12.63
N ARG A 159 -1.44 4.65 -11.90
CA ARG A 159 -2.87 4.29 -11.77
C ARG A 159 -3.57 4.19 -13.12
N LYS A 160 -3.29 5.13 -14.02
CA LYS A 160 -3.84 5.10 -15.39
C LYS A 160 -3.38 3.86 -16.14
N LYS A 161 -2.08 3.56 -16.12
CA LYS A 161 -1.51 2.38 -16.78
C LYS A 161 -2.04 1.07 -16.18
N PHE A 162 -2.25 1.03 -14.85
CA PHE A 162 -2.83 -0.13 -14.18
C PHE A 162 -4.28 -0.40 -14.65
N LEU A 163 -5.13 0.62 -14.72
CA LEU A 163 -6.48 0.52 -15.28
C LEU A 163 -6.47 0.07 -16.75
N GLU A 164 -5.60 0.65 -17.57
CA GLU A 164 -5.43 0.25 -18.98
C GLU A 164 -5.03 -1.23 -19.09
N THR A 165 -4.10 -1.69 -18.25
CA THR A 165 -3.63 -3.08 -18.23
C THR A 165 -4.74 -4.05 -17.81
N MET A 166 -5.46 -3.75 -16.72
CA MET A 166 -6.63 -4.52 -16.28
C MET A 166 -7.72 -4.60 -17.36
N THR A 167 -7.96 -3.51 -18.07
CA THR A 167 -8.91 -3.42 -19.19
C THR A 167 -8.50 -4.33 -20.36
N GLN A 168 -7.21 -4.39 -20.68
CA GLN A 168 -6.68 -5.26 -21.74
C GLN A 168 -6.79 -6.74 -21.37
N TYR A 169 -6.58 -7.09 -20.10
CA TYR A 169 -6.80 -8.46 -19.61
C TYR A 169 -8.27 -8.87 -19.74
N LEU A 170 -9.20 -8.06 -19.22
CA LEU A 170 -10.63 -8.38 -19.32
C LEU A 170 -11.10 -8.47 -20.77
N THR A 171 -10.60 -7.61 -21.66
CA THR A 171 -10.85 -7.72 -23.10
C THR A 171 -10.41 -9.09 -23.63
N SER A 172 -9.18 -9.51 -23.32
CA SER A 172 -8.64 -10.82 -23.76
C SER A 172 -9.44 -12.00 -23.21
N PHE A 173 -9.95 -11.90 -21.98
CA PHE A 173 -10.76 -12.94 -21.36
C PHE A 173 -12.18 -13.02 -21.93
N VAL A 174 -12.77 -11.89 -22.33
CA VAL A 174 -14.05 -11.85 -23.05
C VAL A 174 -13.89 -12.44 -24.45
N GLU A 175 -12.85 -12.05 -25.19
CA GLU A 175 -12.58 -12.57 -26.54
C GLU A 175 -12.33 -14.08 -26.57
N SER A 176 -11.69 -14.62 -25.53
CA SER A 176 -11.45 -16.06 -25.38
C SER A 176 -12.64 -16.84 -24.81
N GLY A 177 -13.71 -16.15 -24.40
CA GLY A 177 -14.91 -16.76 -23.82
C GLY A 177 -14.79 -17.19 -22.35
N ASN A 178 -13.64 -16.96 -21.71
CA ASN A 178 -13.40 -17.29 -20.29
C ASN A 178 -14.13 -16.34 -19.32
N VAL A 179 -14.46 -15.14 -19.79
CA VAL A 179 -15.29 -14.16 -19.09
C VAL A 179 -16.52 -13.86 -19.93
N ARG A 180 -17.68 -13.75 -19.28
CA ARG A 180 -18.94 -13.45 -19.96
C ARG A 180 -18.86 -12.10 -20.69
N PRO A 181 -19.65 -11.88 -21.76
CA PRO A 181 -19.73 -10.57 -22.41
C PRO A 181 -20.04 -9.44 -21.42
N LEU A 182 -19.31 -8.33 -21.55
CA LEU A 182 -19.44 -7.13 -20.72
C LEU A 182 -19.86 -5.95 -21.59
N GLU A 183 -21.07 -5.43 -21.41
CA GLU A 183 -21.58 -4.27 -22.17
C GLU A 183 -20.76 -2.99 -21.90
N GLN A 184 -20.31 -2.83 -20.66
CA GLN A 184 -19.56 -1.67 -20.19
C GLN A 184 -18.22 -2.13 -19.62
N LEU A 185 -17.30 -2.53 -20.51
CA LEU A 185 -16.04 -3.16 -20.12
C LEU A 185 -15.19 -2.27 -19.20
N GLU A 186 -14.94 -1.02 -19.57
CA GLU A 186 -14.12 -0.09 -18.77
C GLU A 186 -14.74 0.23 -17.38
N LEU A 187 -16.06 0.39 -17.30
CA LEU A 187 -16.74 0.61 -16.02
C LEU A 187 -16.72 -0.65 -15.15
N THR A 188 -16.80 -1.82 -15.77
CA THR A 188 -16.66 -3.10 -15.06
C THR A 188 -15.23 -3.26 -14.53
N THR A 189 -14.21 -2.93 -15.32
CA THR A 189 -12.81 -2.89 -14.86
C THR A 189 -12.66 -1.96 -13.67
N THR A 190 -13.22 -0.76 -13.76
CA THR A 190 -13.17 0.24 -12.68
C THR A 190 -13.82 -0.32 -11.42
N LEU A 191 -15.02 -0.91 -11.52
CA LEU A 191 -15.70 -1.54 -10.39
C LEU A 191 -14.84 -2.62 -9.72
N ILE A 192 -14.21 -3.50 -10.51
CA ILE A 192 -13.32 -4.54 -9.98
C ILE A 192 -12.14 -3.90 -9.22
N ILE A 193 -11.49 -2.90 -9.80
CA ILE A 193 -10.37 -2.21 -9.15
C ILE A 193 -10.81 -1.51 -7.86
N GLU A 194 -11.99 -0.87 -7.84
CA GLU A 194 -12.50 -0.19 -6.64
C GLU A 194 -12.84 -1.18 -5.52
N ILE A 195 -13.42 -2.35 -5.85
CA ILE A 195 -13.63 -3.43 -4.88
C ILE A 195 -12.28 -3.87 -4.30
N LEU A 196 -11.31 -4.17 -5.15
CA LEU A 196 -10.00 -4.63 -4.70
C LEU A 196 -9.29 -3.57 -3.86
N SER A 197 -9.29 -2.32 -4.29
CA SER A 197 -8.64 -1.20 -3.60
C SER A 197 -9.23 -0.99 -2.22
N TRP A 198 -10.56 -1.03 -2.10
CA TRP A 198 -11.22 -0.87 -0.80
C TRP A 198 -10.85 -1.98 0.19
N TRP A 199 -10.89 -3.24 -0.24
CA TRP A 199 -10.59 -4.39 0.61
C TRP A 199 -9.10 -4.54 0.93
N ALA A 200 -8.22 -4.23 -0.03
CA ALA A 200 -6.77 -4.34 0.13
C ALA A 200 -6.17 -3.15 0.90
N MET A 201 -6.78 -1.97 0.79
CA MET A 201 -6.19 -0.71 1.26
C MET A 201 -7.09 -0.01 2.28
N ASP A 202 -8.26 0.48 1.86
CA ASP A 202 -9.00 1.47 2.64
C ASP A 202 -9.58 0.93 3.95
N ILE A 203 -10.14 -0.29 3.93
CA ILE A 203 -10.79 -0.87 5.11
C ILE A 203 -9.87 -0.97 6.33
N ARG A 204 -8.55 -1.04 6.10
CA ARG A 204 -7.53 -1.16 7.15
C ARG A 204 -7.07 0.19 7.69
N TYR A 205 -7.10 1.23 6.86
CA TYR A 205 -6.36 2.46 7.14
C TYR A 205 -7.16 3.76 7.08
N THR A 206 -8.25 3.81 6.33
CA THR A 206 -8.91 5.08 5.96
C THR A 206 -10.43 5.03 6.04
N SER A 207 -11.03 3.84 6.17
CA SER A 207 -12.47 3.71 6.40
C SER A 207 -12.90 4.39 7.71
N PHE A 208 -14.16 4.81 7.76
CA PHE A 208 -14.74 5.41 8.96
C PHE A 208 -14.64 4.45 10.17
N GLU A 209 -14.91 3.17 9.95
CA GLU A 209 -14.63 2.09 10.88
C GLU A 209 -13.57 1.18 10.28
N THR A 210 -12.34 1.31 10.76
CA THR A 210 -11.22 0.45 10.36
C THR A 210 -11.43 -0.96 10.91
N GLN A 211 -11.21 -1.98 10.08
CA GLN A 211 -11.26 -3.37 10.47
C GLN A 211 -9.90 -4.04 10.22
N ASP A 212 -9.42 -4.79 11.22
CA ASP A 212 -8.20 -5.58 11.08
C ASP A 212 -8.52 -6.95 10.48
N ILE A 213 -8.84 -6.94 9.18
CA ILE A 213 -9.09 -8.17 8.43
C ILE A 213 -7.76 -8.71 7.89
N PRO A 214 -7.47 -10.03 8.06
CA PRO A 214 -6.32 -10.65 7.43
C PRO A 214 -6.37 -10.50 5.90
N PRO A 215 -5.25 -10.15 5.22
CA PRO A 215 -5.26 -9.91 3.78
C PRO A 215 -5.75 -11.11 2.98
N GLU A 216 -5.35 -12.32 3.38
CA GLU A 216 -5.79 -13.58 2.75
C GLU A 216 -7.31 -13.78 2.78
N LEU A 217 -7.95 -13.36 3.88
CA LEU A 217 -9.41 -13.48 4.01
C LEU A 217 -10.12 -12.44 3.13
N ALA A 218 -9.65 -11.20 3.15
CA ALA A 218 -10.18 -10.13 2.30
C ALA A 218 -10.02 -10.49 0.81
N LYS A 219 -8.84 -11.00 0.42
CA LYS A 219 -8.55 -11.49 -0.93
C LYS A 219 -9.50 -12.58 -1.36
N LYS A 220 -9.73 -13.58 -0.50
CA LYS A 220 -10.66 -14.68 -0.77
C LYS A 220 -12.09 -14.18 -1.02
N VAL A 221 -12.56 -13.21 -0.24
CA VAL A 221 -13.88 -12.60 -0.43
C VAL A 221 -13.98 -11.89 -1.78
N CYS A 222 -12.94 -11.12 -2.16
CA CYS A 222 -12.91 -10.46 -3.47
C CYS A 222 -12.91 -11.46 -4.63
N ILE A 223 -12.04 -12.48 -4.58
CA ILE A 223 -11.95 -13.51 -5.63
C ILE A 223 -13.28 -14.24 -5.77
N ASP A 224 -13.87 -14.74 -4.68
CA ASP A 224 -15.15 -15.45 -4.70
C ASP A 224 -16.26 -14.62 -5.36
N ASN A 225 -16.35 -13.33 -4.99
CA ASN A 225 -17.34 -12.42 -5.55
C ASN A 225 -17.13 -12.16 -7.05
N ILE A 226 -15.90 -11.80 -7.45
CA ILE A 226 -15.58 -11.41 -8.83
C ILE A 226 -15.69 -12.62 -9.77
N ILE A 227 -15.19 -13.78 -9.35
CA ILE A 227 -15.26 -15.00 -10.17
C ILE A 227 -16.71 -15.43 -10.37
N SER A 228 -17.51 -15.45 -9.30
CA SER A 228 -18.94 -15.79 -9.38
C SER A 228 -19.72 -14.84 -10.28
N ALA A 229 -19.30 -13.57 -10.38
CA ALA A 229 -20.00 -12.55 -11.16
C ALA A 229 -19.64 -12.53 -12.66
N TYR A 230 -18.44 -12.97 -13.03
CA TYR A 230 -17.91 -12.72 -14.38
C TYR A 230 -17.36 -13.95 -15.11
N LYS A 231 -16.95 -15.01 -14.42
CA LYS A 231 -16.43 -16.22 -15.08
C LYS A 231 -17.57 -16.92 -15.86
N SER A 232 -17.27 -17.34 -17.09
CA SER A 232 -18.22 -18.08 -17.96
C SER A 232 -18.38 -19.54 -17.53
#